data_AF-A0AAE0Y763-F1
#
_entry.id   AF-A0AAE0Y763-F1
#
_cell.length_a   1.000
_cell.length_b   1.000
_cell.length_c   1.000
_cell.angle_alpha   90.00
_cell.angle_beta   90.00
_cell.angle_gamma   90.00
#
_symmetry.space_group_name_H-M   'P 1'
#
loop_
_entity.id
_entity.type
_entity.pdbx_description
1 polymer ?
#
loop_
_entity_poly.entity_id
_entity_poly.type
_entity_poly.pdbx_seq_one_letter_code
_entity_poly.pdbx_strand_id
1 'polypeptide(L)'
;MVFRVAKCFVEVLLCDKSWPPYPRPPSCTLPSAACRWPGVTQASVLQNTIFSSLVPSFRPVVDRVIVPDTPERLALVGQSGVTEFMAGTTTDEGLAAASTILDRYYTKVDSFYTQDRPDPFLLVDLLGGSRAHLPNINSLLEKLLDQYYVWPYDVSESKSKDGLVEIVGDYFISAPTHKSAEVMVERNATVYFYNYDYISRFDGWAGVIHGSELFYLSGYPFSGNRRHDRAGRTMASRLLHMWATFARDGKPSLAPLEDFQMPEFTKDSPAYTQMTLEHGRSVLRRGQAFKANKMEFWNHKVPQLYLEQLRQELHLLDVQSRHPSVCSGDSSGGLPRGSSPAMDETSHHPSGHWALVTACVALSGLVLLLTVCYCQVRRQVNRMIRQSGLSNG
;
A
#
# COMPACT_ATOMS: atom_id res chain seq x y z
N MET A 1 -4.27 -9.57 21.28
CA MET A 1 -3.33 -9.80 20.15
C MET A 1 -3.10 -8.54 19.32
N VAL A 2 -4.13 -7.69 19.12
CA VAL A 2 -4.09 -6.37 18.47
C VAL A 2 -3.04 -5.40 19.08
N PHE A 3 -2.89 -5.37 20.41
CA PHE A 3 -1.92 -4.49 21.09
C PHE A 3 -0.43 -4.86 20.94
N ARG A 4 -0.09 -6.11 20.62
CA ARG A 4 1.32 -6.52 20.43
C ARG A 4 1.83 -6.23 19.01
N VAL A 5 0.94 -6.23 18.02
CA VAL A 5 1.28 -5.91 16.63
C VAL A 5 1.46 -4.40 16.46
N ALA A 6 0.63 -3.58 17.13
CA ALA A 6 0.78 -2.12 17.15
C ALA A 6 2.16 -1.67 17.67
N LYS A 7 2.68 -2.32 18.72
CA LYS A 7 3.99 -1.97 19.29
C LYS A 7 5.16 -2.19 18.30
N CYS A 8 5.15 -3.29 17.55
CA CYS A 8 6.18 -3.56 16.54
C CYS A 8 6.07 -2.61 15.33
N PHE A 9 4.85 -2.23 14.93
CA PHE A 9 4.65 -1.35 13.78
C PHE A 9 5.03 0.11 14.10
N VAL A 10 4.71 0.56 15.31
CA VAL A 10 5.11 1.87 15.85
C VAL A 10 6.64 1.96 16.02
N GLU A 11 7.31 0.88 16.44
CA GLU A 11 8.79 0.85 16.55
C GLU A 11 9.51 0.88 15.18
N VAL A 12 8.91 0.33 14.12
CA VAL A 12 9.53 0.30 12.77
C VAL A 12 9.36 1.61 12.01
N LEU A 13 8.26 2.33 12.21
CA LEU A 13 8.02 3.64 11.56
C LEU A 13 8.61 4.83 12.34
N LEU A 14 8.79 4.72 13.66
CA LEU A 14 9.30 5.82 14.51
C LEU A 14 10.78 5.70 14.88
N CYS A 15 11.49 4.63 14.47
CA CYS A 15 12.94 4.55 14.60
C CYS A 15 13.66 5.25 13.43
N ASP A 16 13.31 6.49 13.14
CA ASP A 16 14.25 7.41 12.50
C ASP A 16 15.03 8.17 13.58
N LYS A 17 16.34 8.30 13.38
CA LYS A 17 17.35 8.57 14.42
C LYS A 17 17.43 10.03 14.87
N SER A 18 16.31 10.74 15.02
CA SER A 18 16.30 12.19 15.30
C SER A 18 15.45 12.62 16.49
N TRP A 19 15.06 11.72 17.40
CA TRP A 19 14.40 12.07 18.67
C TRP A 19 15.32 11.89 19.89
N PRO A 20 15.30 12.82 20.88
CA PRO A 20 16.12 12.71 22.08
C PRO A 20 15.70 11.50 22.95
N PRO A 21 16.61 10.95 23.79
CA PRO A 21 16.43 9.63 24.37
C PRO A 21 15.35 9.61 25.45
N TYR A 22 14.33 8.76 25.28
CA TYR A 22 13.44 8.37 26.36
C TYR A 22 14.18 7.51 27.40
N PRO A 23 13.89 7.65 28.71
CA PRO A 23 14.39 6.75 29.73
C PRO A 23 13.75 5.37 29.56
N ARG A 24 14.59 4.32 29.56
CA ARG A 24 14.18 2.91 29.39
C ARG A 24 13.30 2.45 30.58
N PRO A 25 12.21 1.70 30.34
CA PRO A 25 11.51 0.99 31.40
C PRO A 25 12.37 -0.16 31.96
N PRO A 26 12.28 -0.46 33.27
CA PRO A 26 13.11 -1.47 33.92
C PRO A 26 12.49 -2.86 33.74
N SER A 27 12.89 -3.57 32.67
CA SER A 27 12.93 -5.05 32.55
C SER A 27 13.09 -5.49 31.09
N CYS A 28 14.19 -5.08 30.45
CA CYS A 28 14.69 -5.75 29.24
C CYS A 28 15.83 -6.68 29.64
N THR A 29 15.50 -7.88 30.13
CA THR A 29 16.46 -8.99 30.26
C THR A 29 16.05 -10.10 29.30
N LEU A 30 16.24 -9.84 28.00
CA LEU A 30 16.38 -10.88 26.98
C LEU A 30 17.60 -10.49 26.12
N PRO A 31 18.55 -11.40 25.86
CA PRO A 31 19.74 -11.06 25.08
C PRO A 31 19.34 -10.65 23.65
N SER A 32 19.99 -9.60 23.16
CA SER A 32 19.86 -8.97 21.84
C SER A 32 20.26 -9.86 20.64
N ALA A 33 19.85 -11.14 20.64
CA ALA A 33 20.25 -12.13 19.66
C ALA A 33 19.08 -12.72 18.84
N ALA A 34 17.86 -12.17 18.95
CA ALA A 34 16.75 -12.59 18.09
C ALA A 34 16.70 -11.75 16.81
N CYS A 35 16.87 -12.43 15.68
CA CYS A 35 16.69 -11.94 14.29
C CYS A 35 17.81 -11.11 13.66
N ARG A 36 19.05 -11.63 13.66
CA ARG A 36 19.96 -11.42 12.51
C ARG A 36 19.80 -12.59 11.54
N TRP A 37 19.04 -12.37 10.46
CA TRP A 37 19.15 -13.22 9.28
C TRP A 37 20.47 -12.88 8.57
N PRO A 38 21.36 -13.85 8.30
CA PRO A 38 22.55 -13.57 7.52
C PRO A 38 22.14 -13.35 6.06
N GLY A 39 22.34 -12.13 5.55
CA GLY A 39 22.50 -11.91 4.11
C GLY A 39 21.36 -11.27 3.32
N VAL A 40 20.20 -10.95 3.91
CA VAL A 40 19.18 -10.12 3.24
C VAL A 40 18.59 -9.13 4.24
N THR A 41 19.28 -8.01 4.44
CA THR A 41 18.64 -6.83 5.02
C THR A 41 17.62 -6.30 4.02
N GLN A 42 16.43 -5.92 4.49
CA GLN A 42 15.40 -5.23 3.69
C GLN A 42 15.97 -4.07 2.81
N ALA A 43 17.08 -3.48 3.25
CA ALA A 43 17.83 -2.47 2.52
C ALA A 43 18.38 -2.91 1.15
N SER A 44 18.73 -4.18 0.93
CA SER A 44 19.43 -4.60 -0.30
C SER A 44 18.52 -5.03 -1.45
N VAL A 45 17.21 -5.22 -1.21
CA VAL A 45 16.24 -5.62 -2.25
C VAL A 45 15.39 -4.44 -2.75
N LEU A 46 15.44 -3.29 -2.06
CA LEU A 46 14.57 -2.14 -2.33
C LEU A 46 15.30 -0.90 -2.89
N GLN A 47 16.62 -0.94 -3.04
CA GLN A 47 17.40 0.27 -3.37
C GLN A 47 17.34 0.72 -4.83
N ASN A 48 16.82 -0.10 -5.77
CA ASN A 48 16.86 0.19 -7.21
C ASN A 48 15.52 0.51 -7.88
N THR A 49 14.40 0.58 -7.15
CA THR A 49 13.13 1.03 -7.74
C THR A 49 12.90 2.52 -7.46
N ILE A 50 12.33 3.24 -8.43
CA ILE A 50 11.93 4.66 -8.25
C ILE A 50 10.94 4.77 -7.08
N PHE A 51 10.15 3.72 -6.87
CA PHE A 51 9.06 3.67 -5.90
C PHE A 51 9.37 2.74 -4.72
N SER A 52 9.10 3.21 -3.51
CA SER A 52 8.97 2.35 -2.32
C SER A 52 7.59 1.71 -2.34
N SER A 53 7.53 0.38 -2.22
CA SER A 53 6.23 -0.28 -2.15
C SER A 53 5.52 0.08 -0.84
N LEU A 54 4.26 0.51 -0.92
CA LEU A 54 3.40 0.73 0.25
C LEU A 54 2.80 -0.59 0.77
N VAL A 55 2.93 -1.67 -0.01
CA VAL A 55 2.51 -3.01 0.39
C VAL A 55 3.64 -3.69 1.18
N PRO A 56 3.38 -4.14 2.42
CA PRO A 56 4.37 -4.90 3.19
C PRO A 56 4.85 -6.14 2.43
N SER A 57 6.16 -6.37 2.41
CA SER A 57 6.75 -7.53 1.71
C SER A 57 6.34 -8.87 2.32
N PHE A 58 6.03 -8.88 3.62
CA PHE A 58 5.51 -10.04 4.34
C PHE A 58 4.13 -9.67 4.88
N ARG A 59 3.11 -10.43 4.45
CA ARG A 59 1.70 -10.20 4.79
C ARG A 59 1.00 -11.55 4.99
N PRO A 60 -0.13 -11.59 5.74
CA PRO A 60 -0.92 -12.80 5.86
C PRO A 60 -1.25 -13.38 4.48
N VAL A 61 -1.18 -14.71 4.37
CA VAL A 61 -1.54 -15.45 3.15
C VAL A 61 -2.68 -16.39 3.48
N VAL A 62 -3.54 -16.68 2.51
CA VAL A 62 -4.54 -17.74 2.62
C VAL A 62 -3.82 -19.08 2.63
N ASP A 63 -3.47 -19.53 3.84
CA ASP A 63 -2.74 -20.77 4.10
C ASP A 63 -3.68 -21.97 4.29
N ARG A 64 -5.00 -21.73 4.32
CA ARG A 64 -6.05 -22.71 4.59
C ARG A 64 -5.98 -23.33 6.00
N VAL A 65 -5.20 -22.73 6.90
CA VAL A 65 -5.02 -23.19 8.29
C VAL A 65 -5.37 -22.07 9.26
N ILE A 66 -4.58 -20.99 9.29
CA ILE A 66 -4.86 -19.80 10.12
C ILE A 66 -5.84 -18.88 9.39
N VAL A 67 -5.64 -18.67 8.09
CA VAL A 67 -6.53 -17.91 7.21
C VAL A 67 -7.17 -18.91 6.23
N PRO A 68 -8.36 -19.44 6.57
CA PRO A 68 -8.94 -20.59 5.86
C PRO A 68 -9.36 -20.27 4.41
N ASP A 69 -9.76 -19.03 4.14
CA ASP A 69 -10.18 -18.55 2.81
C ASP A 69 -9.87 -17.04 2.66
N THR A 70 -10.18 -16.46 1.50
CA THR A 70 -9.94 -15.02 1.26
C THR A 70 -10.78 -14.16 2.21
N PRO A 71 -10.30 -12.97 2.61
CA PRO A 71 -11.07 -12.06 3.46
C PRO A 71 -12.47 -11.75 2.92
N GLU A 72 -12.63 -11.62 1.60
CA GLU A 72 -13.90 -11.35 0.94
C GLU A 72 -14.87 -12.53 1.11
N ARG A 73 -14.37 -13.76 0.95
CA ARG A 73 -15.20 -14.94 1.16
C ARG A 73 -15.54 -15.12 2.63
N LEU A 74 -14.55 -14.95 3.51
CA LEU A 74 -14.77 -15.01 4.95
C LEU A 74 -15.76 -13.95 5.41
N ALA A 75 -15.76 -12.75 4.81
CA ALA A 75 -16.71 -11.68 5.01
C ALA A 75 -18.14 -12.03 4.55
N LEU A 76 -18.31 -12.89 3.54
CA LEU A 76 -19.62 -13.32 3.04
C LEU A 76 -20.18 -14.53 3.81
N VAL A 77 -19.37 -15.56 4.05
CA VAL A 77 -19.86 -16.86 4.55
C VAL A 77 -19.37 -17.24 5.94
N GLY A 78 -18.35 -16.55 6.46
CA GLY A 78 -17.78 -16.88 7.76
C GLY A 78 -18.69 -16.44 8.90
N GLN A 79 -18.86 -17.26 9.94
CA GLN A 79 -19.48 -16.81 11.18
C GLN A 79 -18.45 -16.00 11.98
N SER A 80 -18.67 -14.69 12.17
CA SER A 80 -17.88 -13.92 13.14
C SER A 80 -18.62 -13.92 14.47
N GLY A 81 -17.96 -14.34 15.56
CA GLY A 81 -18.46 -14.15 16.93
C GLY A 81 -18.35 -12.72 17.44
N VAL A 82 -18.24 -11.73 16.54
CA VAL A 82 -18.05 -10.32 16.86
C VAL A 82 -19.42 -9.65 16.87
N THR A 83 -19.81 -9.14 18.03
CA THR A 83 -21.11 -8.48 18.29
C THR A 83 -21.01 -6.97 18.18
N GLU A 84 -19.85 -6.38 18.47
CA GLU A 84 -19.60 -4.95 18.39
C GLU A 84 -18.30 -4.65 17.65
N PHE A 85 -18.30 -3.59 16.85
CA PHE A 85 -17.14 -3.18 16.05
C PHE A 85 -16.98 -1.66 16.08
N MET A 86 -15.78 -1.19 16.38
CA MET A 86 -15.43 0.22 16.29
C MET A 86 -14.19 0.38 15.43
N ALA A 87 -14.26 1.27 14.44
CA ALA A 87 -13.17 1.58 13.54
C ALA A 87 -13.17 3.07 13.18
N GLY A 88 -12.07 3.54 12.61
CA GLY A 88 -11.99 4.90 12.13
C GLY A 88 -10.73 5.15 11.32
N THR A 89 -10.67 6.35 10.76
CA THR A 89 -9.58 6.83 9.91
C THR A 89 -9.06 8.14 10.45
N THR A 90 -7.85 8.53 10.06
CA THR A 90 -7.42 9.93 10.14
C THR A 90 -7.85 10.69 8.88
N THR A 91 -7.87 12.02 8.93
CA THR A 91 -8.24 12.82 7.74
C THR A 91 -7.22 12.68 6.61
N ASP A 92 -5.92 12.67 6.94
CA ASP A 92 -4.82 12.71 5.97
C ASP A 92 -4.02 11.39 5.93
N GLU A 93 -4.71 10.25 5.84
CA GLU A 93 -4.12 8.90 5.86
C GLU A 93 -2.93 8.72 4.91
N GLY A 94 -3.04 9.26 3.69
CA GLY A 94 -2.03 9.12 2.66
C GLY A 94 -0.86 10.09 2.79
N LEU A 95 -0.87 11.06 3.71
CA LEU A 95 -0.01 12.25 3.62
C LEU A 95 1.48 11.93 3.74
N ALA A 96 1.87 11.11 4.70
CA ALA A 96 3.27 10.71 4.87
C ALA A 96 3.77 9.88 3.67
N ALA A 97 2.94 8.95 3.20
CA ALA A 97 3.25 8.08 2.07
C ALA A 97 3.36 8.86 0.76
N ALA A 98 2.36 9.67 0.42
CA ALA A 98 2.30 10.50 -0.77
C ALA A 98 3.45 11.50 -0.81
N SER A 99 3.76 12.16 0.32
CA SER A 99 4.90 13.10 0.40
C SER A 99 6.23 12.39 0.13
N THR A 100 6.43 11.20 0.70
CA THR A 100 7.65 10.40 0.47
C THR A 100 7.77 9.96 -0.99
N ILE A 101 6.64 9.60 -1.61
CA ILE A 101 6.58 9.16 -3.00
C ILE A 101 6.92 10.33 -3.94
N LEU A 102 6.35 11.52 -3.71
CA LEU A 102 6.61 12.71 -4.53
C LEU A 102 8.04 13.22 -4.38
N ASP A 103 8.57 13.26 -3.15
CA ASP A 103 9.96 13.67 -2.91
C ASP A 103 10.94 12.77 -3.69
N ARG A 104 10.72 11.45 -3.68
CA ARG A 104 11.51 10.50 -4.47
C ARG A 104 11.34 10.68 -5.98
N TYR A 105 10.14 11.02 -6.42
CA TYR A 105 9.88 11.27 -7.83
C TYR A 105 10.63 12.51 -8.30
N TYR A 106 10.44 13.66 -7.66
CA TYR A 106 11.09 14.91 -8.04
C TYR A 106 12.61 14.83 -7.94
N THR A 107 13.15 14.23 -6.87
CA THR A 107 14.61 14.08 -6.72
C THR A 107 15.25 13.16 -7.76
N LYS A 108 14.52 12.18 -8.31
CA LYS A 108 15.05 11.28 -9.36
C LYS A 108 14.80 11.79 -10.78
N VAL A 109 13.66 12.43 -11.05
CA VAL A 109 13.33 12.95 -12.39
C VAL A 109 14.17 14.16 -12.76
N ASP A 110 14.52 15.01 -11.78
CA ASP A 110 15.42 16.15 -11.97
C ASP A 110 16.84 15.72 -12.42
N SER A 111 17.20 14.45 -12.22
CA SER A 111 18.47 13.89 -12.68
C SER A 111 18.48 13.37 -14.12
N PHE A 112 17.32 13.24 -14.78
CA PHE A 112 17.24 12.63 -16.13
C PHE A 112 16.52 13.45 -17.21
N TYR A 113 15.54 14.30 -16.89
CA TYR A 113 14.86 15.13 -17.90
C TYR A 113 14.32 16.43 -17.30
N THR A 114 14.88 17.57 -17.72
CA THR A 114 14.26 18.88 -17.56
C THR A 114 13.10 19.02 -18.56
N GLN A 115 11.86 18.97 -18.10
CA GLN A 115 10.81 19.86 -18.64
C GLN A 115 9.59 19.96 -17.72
N ASP A 116 9.23 21.22 -17.42
CA ASP A 116 8.16 21.70 -16.56
C ASP A 116 6.75 21.23 -16.93
N ARG A 117 6.43 19.96 -16.73
CA ARG A 117 5.03 19.50 -16.75
C ARG A 117 4.74 18.59 -15.57
N PRO A 118 3.85 18.99 -14.65
CA PRO A 118 3.26 18.00 -13.77
C PRO A 118 2.38 17.10 -14.63
N ASP A 119 2.79 15.84 -14.72
CA ASP A 119 2.16 14.86 -15.58
C ASP A 119 0.96 14.22 -14.85
N PRO A 120 -0.29 14.29 -15.33
CA PRO A 120 -1.39 13.51 -14.77
C PRO A 120 -1.12 11.99 -14.77
N PHE A 121 -0.24 11.47 -15.64
CA PHE A 121 0.21 10.08 -15.61
C PHE A 121 1.07 9.75 -14.37
N LEU A 122 1.62 10.77 -13.68
CA LEU A 122 2.31 10.63 -12.40
C LEU A 122 1.45 9.87 -11.39
N LEU A 123 0.16 10.16 -11.29
CA LEU A 123 -0.72 9.49 -10.34
C LEU A 123 -0.80 7.97 -10.59
N VAL A 124 -0.85 7.56 -11.86
CA VAL A 124 -0.88 6.14 -12.24
C VAL A 124 0.47 5.48 -12.02
N ASP A 125 1.57 6.15 -12.42
CA ASP A 125 2.93 5.63 -12.25
C ASP A 125 3.31 5.51 -10.77
N LEU A 126 2.93 6.47 -9.93
CA LEU A 126 3.15 6.44 -8.49
C LEU A 126 2.34 5.33 -7.82
N LEU A 127 1.08 5.13 -8.22
CA LEU A 127 0.26 4.06 -7.66
C LEU A 127 0.72 2.68 -8.14
N GLY A 128 0.95 2.50 -9.44
CA GLY A 128 1.49 1.26 -10.00
C GLY A 128 2.89 0.92 -9.44
N GLY A 129 3.73 1.94 -9.28
CA GLY A 129 5.05 1.86 -8.69
C GLY A 129 5.05 1.52 -7.19
N SER A 130 4.05 2.00 -6.43
CA SER A 130 3.87 1.65 -5.02
C SER A 130 3.47 0.18 -4.78
N ARG A 131 3.32 -0.61 -5.86
CA ARG A 131 2.73 -1.95 -5.89
C ARG A 131 1.32 -1.97 -5.29
N ALA A 132 0.60 -0.84 -5.30
CA ALA A 132 -0.84 -0.92 -5.24
C ALA A 132 -1.24 -1.93 -6.31
N HIS A 133 -1.96 -2.97 -5.92
CA HIS A 133 -2.51 -3.91 -6.89
C HIS A 133 -3.71 -3.22 -7.52
N LEU A 134 -3.45 -2.12 -8.23
CA LEU A 134 -4.47 -1.44 -8.97
C LEU A 134 -4.94 -2.43 -10.04
N PRO A 135 -6.24 -2.72 -10.08
CA PRO A 135 -6.77 -3.51 -11.18
C PRO A 135 -6.42 -2.78 -12.48
N ASN A 136 -5.93 -3.51 -13.48
CA ASN A 136 -5.56 -2.96 -14.78
C ASN A 136 -6.83 -2.57 -15.56
N ILE A 137 -7.51 -1.51 -15.11
CA ILE A 137 -8.78 -1.03 -15.65
C ILE A 137 -8.48 0.04 -16.69
N ASN A 138 -8.95 -0.19 -17.92
CA ASN A 138 -8.95 0.84 -18.95
C ASN A 138 -9.70 2.08 -18.44
N SER A 139 -9.16 3.29 -18.64
CA SER A 139 -9.69 4.57 -18.14
C SER A 139 -9.65 4.81 -16.62
N LEU A 140 -8.92 4.00 -15.84
CA LEU A 140 -8.80 4.24 -14.40
C LEU A 140 -8.28 5.65 -14.08
N LEU A 141 -7.30 6.14 -14.84
CA LEU A 141 -6.76 7.50 -14.68
C LEU A 141 -7.83 8.57 -14.82
N GLU A 142 -8.59 8.55 -15.91
CA GLU A 142 -9.67 9.52 -16.17
C GLU A 142 -10.69 9.51 -15.03
N LYS A 143 -11.07 8.31 -14.56
CA LYS A 143 -12.00 8.17 -13.43
C LYS A 143 -11.41 8.71 -12.13
N LEU A 144 -10.12 8.50 -11.88
CA LEU A 144 -9.43 9.09 -10.73
C LEU A 144 -9.42 10.62 -10.83
N LEU A 145 -9.14 11.17 -12.01
CA LEU A 145 -9.20 12.62 -12.24
C LEU A 145 -10.60 13.15 -11.95
N ASP A 146 -11.65 12.50 -12.43
CA ASP A 146 -13.04 12.88 -12.15
C ASP A 146 -13.43 12.81 -10.66
N GLN A 147 -12.84 11.89 -9.89
CA GLN A 147 -13.15 11.74 -8.47
C GLN A 147 -12.38 12.72 -7.57
N TYR A 148 -11.17 13.13 -7.98
CA TYR A 148 -10.24 13.86 -7.11
C TYR A 148 -9.91 15.27 -7.61
N TYR A 149 -10.26 15.62 -8.85
CA TYR A 149 -9.96 16.91 -9.45
C TYR A 149 -11.23 17.56 -10.01
N VAL A 150 -11.25 18.89 -10.03
CA VAL A 150 -12.32 19.68 -10.64
C VAL A 150 -11.94 19.98 -12.08
N TRP A 151 -12.86 19.77 -13.04
CA TRP A 151 -12.62 20.12 -14.44
C TRP A 151 -12.69 21.65 -14.67
N PRO A 152 -11.78 22.25 -15.47
CA PRO A 152 -10.63 21.63 -16.11
C PRO A 152 -9.55 21.25 -15.08
N TYR A 153 -9.01 20.04 -15.19
CA TYR A 153 -8.13 19.49 -14.16
C TYR A 153 -6.88 20.36 -13.93
N ASP A 154 -6.74 20.90 -12.72
CA ASP A 154 -5.52 21.54 -12.25
C ASP A 154 -4.60 20.48 -11.63
N VAL A 155 -3.53 20.17 -12.36
CA VAL A 155 -2.49 19.23 -11.94
C VAL A 155 -1.21 19.95 -11.54
N SER A 156 -1.26 21.19 -11.05
CA SER A 156 -0.09 21.84 -10.45
C SER A 156 0.52 20.97 -9.33
N GLU A 157 1.82 21.12 -9.04
CA GLU A 157 2.52 20.30 -8.02
C GLU A 157 1.76 20.20 -6.69
N SER A 158 1.23 21.33 -6.21
CA SER A 158 0.42 21.38 -4.98
C SER A 158 -0.86 20.53 -5.10
N LYS A 159 -1.59 20.65 -6.22
CA LYS A 159 -2.83 19.89 -6.46
C LYS A 159 -2.57 18.41 -6.76
N SER A 160 -1.46 18.09 -7.42
CA SER A 160 -0.98 16.72 -7.59
C SER A 160 -0.66 16.10 -6.23
N LYS A 161 -0.04 16.86 -5.32
CA LYS A 161 0.19 16.42 -3.95
C LYS A 161 -1.12 16.17 -3.22
N ASP A 162 -2.02 17.13 -3.16
CA ASP A 162 -3.31 17.00 -2.47
C ASP A 162 -4.09 15.78 -3.00
N GLY A 163 -4.22 15.65 -4.32
CA GLY A 163 -4.93 14.52 -4.93
C GLY A 163 -4.25 13.17 -4.64
N LEU A 164 -2.91 13.10 -4.69
CA LEU A 164 -2.20 11.87 -4.35
C LEU A 164 -2.36 11.49 -2.87
N VAL A 165 -2.34 12.46 -1.96
CA VAL A 165 -2.59 12.24 -0.52
C VAL A 165 -3.95 11.59 -0.32
N GLU A 166 -5.00 12.12 -0.96
CA GLU A 166 -6.33 11.56 -0.85
C GLU A 166 -6.46 10.19 -1.52
N ILE A 167 -5.93 10.01 -2.73
CA ILE A 167 -6.01 8.73 -3.47
C ILE A 167 -5.28 7.62 -2.70
N VAL A 168 -4.06 7.87 -2.23
CA VAL A 168 -3.27 6.89 -1.46
C VAL A 168 -3.97 6.57 -0.14
N GLY A 169 -4.45 7.59 0.59
CA GLY A 169 -5.17 7.39 1.85
C GLY A 169 -6.46 6.59 1.66
N ASP A 170 -7.23 6.91 0.64
CA ASP A 170 -8.50 6.22 0.36
C ASP A 170 -8.30 4.78 -0.08
N TYR A 171 -7.38 4.54 -1.02
CA TYR A 171 -7.13 3.20 -1.54
C TYR A 171 -6.56 2.25 -0.47
N PHE A 172 -5.58 2.70 0.33
CA PHE A 172 -4.90 1.83 1.29
C PHE A 172 -5.61 1.71 2.63
N ILE A 173 -6.29 2.77 3.11
CA ILE A 173 -6.79 2.83 4.48
C ILE A 173 -8.29 3.13 4.53
N SER A 174 -8.74 4.28 4.01
CA SER A 174 -10.10 4.74 4.28
C SER A 174 -11.17 3.84 3.68
N ALA A 175 -11.07 3.48 2.40
CA ALA A 175 -12.07 2.66 1.73
C ALA A 175 -12.11 1.22 2.28
N PRO A 176 -10.97 0.51 2.50
CA PRO A 176 -10.98 -0.79 3.16
C PRO A 176 -11.54 -0.75 4.60
N THR A 177 -11.25 0.30 5.37
CA THR A 177 -11.77 0.47 6.73
C THR A 177 -13.28 0.69 6.73
N HIS A 178 -13.77 1.54 5.83
CA HIS A 178 -15.20 1.75 5.60
C HIS A 178 -15.89 0.45 5.14
N LYS A 179 -15.27 -0.30 4.22
CA LYS A 179 -15.82 -1.57 3.74
C LYS A 179 -15.92 -2.61 4.87
N SER A 180 -14.92 -2.62 5.75
CA SER A 180 -14.96 -3.48 6.94
C SER A 180 -16.14 -3.12 7.85
N ALA A 181 -16.41 -1.82 8.06
CA ALA A 181 -17.58 -1.37 8.82
C ALA A 181 -18.90 -1.83 8.18
N GLU A 182 -19.06 -1.70 6.86
CA GLU A 182 -20.24 -2.20 6.12
C GLU A 182 -20.42 -3.71 6.30
N VAL A 183 -19.36 -4.50 6.12
CA VAL A 183 -19.40 -5.96 6.28
C VAL A 183 -19.83 -6.35 7.70
N MET A 184 -19.37 -5.61 8.71
CA MET A 184 -19.76 -5.88 10.10
C MET A 184 -21.23 -5.54 10.37
N VAL A 185 -21.76 -4.49 9.73
CA VAL A 185 -23.22 -4.21 9.76
C VAL A 185 -24.00 -5.35 9.10
N GLU A 186 -23.56 -5.85 7.94
CA GLU A 186 -24.20 -6.99 7.24
C GLU A 186 -24.20 -8.28 8.09
N ARG A 187 -23.30 -8.36 9.07
CA ARG A 187 -23.19 -9.46 10.04
C ARG A 187 -23.96 -9.23 11.33
N ASN A 188 -24.82 -8.21 11.37
CA ASN A 188 -25.59 -7.81 12.55
C ASN A 188 -24.73 -7.40 13.76
N ALA A 189 -23.49 -6.94 13.54
CA ALA A 189 -22.72 -6.31 14.61
C ALA A 189 -23.19 -4.87 14.80
N THR A 190 -23.14 -4.37 16.03
CA THR A 190 -23.30 -2.95 16.32
C THR A 190 -22.01 -2.23 15.95
N VAL A 191 -22.07 -1.32 14.97
CA VAL A 191 -20.88 -0.67 14.39
C VAL A 191 -20.80 0.79 14.78
N TYR A 192 -19.60 1.26 15.08
CA TYR A 192 -19.29 2.66 15.34
C TYR A 192 -18.11 3.11 14.47
N PHE A 193 -18.28 4.23 13.77
CA PHE A 193 -17.25 4.78 12.88
C PHE A 193 -16.83 6.18 13.32
N TYR A 194 -15.52 6.47 13.25
CA TYR A 194 -15.01 7.81 13.52
C TYR A 194 -14.01 8.29 12.47
N ASN A 195 -13.92 9.62 12.33
CA ASN A 195 -12.84 10.28 11.61
C ASN A 195 -12.04 11.16 12.58
N TYR A 196 -10.77 10.85 12.76
CA TYR A 196 -9.85 11.64 13.57
C TYR A 196 -9.26 12.76 12.71
N ASP A 197 -9.55 14.00 13.10
CA ASP A 197 -9.29 15.22 12.34
C ASP A 197 -8.65 16.30 13.23
N TYR A 198 -7.96 15.86 14.27
CA TYR A 198 -7.36 16.76 15.24
C TYR A 198 -5.85 16.86 14.98
N ILE A 199 -5.38 18.09 14.85
CA ILE A 199 -3.96 18.42 14.82
C ILE A 199 -3.68 19.54 15.82
N SER A 200 -2.66 19.35 16.66
CA SER A 200 -2.16 20.39 17.54
C SER A 200 -1.05 21.20 16.86
N ARG A 201 -0.95 22.48 17.21
CA ARG A 201 0.22 23.33 16.86
C ARG A 201 1.56 22.81 17.41
N PHE A 202 1.52 21.84 18.32
CA PHE A 202 2.69 21.23 18.95
C PHE A 202 3.04 19.86 18.36
N ASP A 203 2.24 19.38 17.40
CA ASP A 203 2.54 18.15 16.70
C ASP A 203 3.78 18.33 15.82
N GLY A 204 4.60 17.29 15.74
CA GLY A 204 5.85 17.30 14.97
C GLY A 204 5.66 17.00 13.48
N TRP A 205 4.41 16.96 13.02
CA TRP A 205 4.02 16.59 11.66
C TRP A 205 2.99 17.58 11.13
N ALA A 206 2.90 17.69 9.80
CA ALA A 206 1.87 18.47 9.13
C ALA A 206 0.68 17.58 8.78
N GLY A 207 -0.54 18.12 8.89
CA GLY A 207 -1.78 17.38 8.64
C GLY A 207 -2.10 16.32 9.71
N VAL A 208 -3.22 15.62 9.55
CA VAL A 208 -3.68 14.55 10.44
C VAL A 208 -3.27 13.20 9.85
N ILE A 209 -1.96 12.94 9.90
CA ILE A 209 -1.31 11.79 9.25
C ILE A 209 -1.79 10.45 9.83
N HIS A 210 -1.62 9.38 9.06
CA HIS A 210 -1.83 7.99 9.51
C HIS A 210 -1.18 7.71 10.87
N GLY A 211 -1.98 7.20 11.81
CA GLY A 211 -1.54 6.82 13.15
C GLY A 211 -1.30 7.99 14.12
N SER A 212 -1.55 9.24 13.72
CA SER A 212 -1.43 10.40 14.61
C SER A 212 -2.39 10.32 15.80
N GLU A 213 -3.55 9.70 15.65
CA GLU A 213 -4.52 9.46 16.72
C GLU A 213 -3.98 8.52 17.79
N LEU A 214 -3.08 7.59 17.44
CA LEU A 214 -2.47 6.66 18.39
C LEU A 214 -1.62 7.38 19.44
N PHE A 215 -1.02 8.51 19.08
CA PHE A 215 -0.31 9.37 20.02
C PHE A 215 -1.24 9.85 21.14
N TYR A 216 -2.46 10.28 20.79
CA TYR A 216 -3.46 10.74 21.74
C TYR A 216 -4.11 9.57 22.50
N LEU A 217 -4.39 8.46 21.80
CA LEU A 217 -4.94 7.24 22.39
C LEU A 217 -3.99 6.60 23.40
N SER A 218 -2.67 6.77 23.24
CA SER A 218 -1.68 6.28 24.20
C SER A 218 -1.68 7.02 25.54
N GLY A 219 -2.40 8.14 25.64
CA GLY A 219 -2.37 9.02 26.81
C GLY A 219 -1.10 9.87 26.91
N TYR A 220 -0.27 9.89 25.87
CA TYR A 220 0.97 10.67 25.85
C TYR A 220 0.78 12.15 26.25
N PRO A 221 -0.30 12.87 25.83
CA PRO A 221 -0.52 14.25 26.24
C PRO A 221 -0.64 14.50 27.76
N PHE A 222 -0.80 13.44 28.56
CA PHE A 222 -0.81 13.50 30.03
C PHE A 222 0.56 13.27 30.67
N SER A 223 1.54 12.79 29.91
CA SER A 223 2.93 12.71 30.39
C SER A 223 3.42 14.14 30.68
N GLY A 224 4.01 14.38 31.85
CA GLY A 224 4.24 15.72 32.46
C GLY A 224 5.08 16.74 31.67
N ASN A 225 5.34 16.52 30.39
CA ASN A 225 5.93 17.47 29.48
C ASN A 225 4.93 18.59 29.16
N ARG A 226 5.24 19.81 29.61
CA ARG A 226 4.40 21.03 29.52
C ARG A 226 4.11 21.53 28.08
N ARG A 227 4.34 20.71 27.05
CA ARG A 227 4.21 21.08 25.64
C ARG A 227 2.85 20.76 25.02
N HIS A 228 1.93 20.10 25.73
CA HIS A 228 0.58 19.85 25.20
C HIS A 228 -0.39 20.98 25.56
N ASP A 229 -1.11 21.47 24.55
CA ASP A 229 -2.22 22.39 24.77
C ASP A 229 -3.37 21.72 25.54
N ARG A 230 -4.24 22.56 26.11
CA ARG A 230 -5.44 22.10 26.82
C ARG A 230 -6.34 21.27 25.88
N ALA A 231 -6.44 21.69 24.62
CA ALA A 231 -7.24 21.02 23.61
C ALA A 231 -6.76 19.59 23.35
N GLY A 232 -5.45 19.36 23.27
CA GLY A 232 -4.86 18.04 23.03
C GLY A 232 -5.05 17.10 24.21
N ARG A 233 -4.95 17.60 25.44
CA ARG A 233 -5.32 16.80 26.63
C ARG A 233 -6.81 16.46 26.65
N THR A 234 -7.68 17.40 26.28
CA THR A 234 -9.12 17.12 26.14
C THR A 234 -9.38 16.09 25.05
N MET A 235 -8.73 16.20 23.89
CA MET A 235 -8.89 15.23 22.80
C MET A 235 -8.40 13.84 23.20
N ALA A 236 -7.22 13.74 23.83
CA ALA A 236 -6.71 12.48 24.37
C ALA A 236 -7.68 11.87 25.40
N SER A 237 -8.22 12.68 26.31
CA SER A 237 -9.18 12.23 27.32
C SER A 237 -10.44 11.65 26.69
N ARG A 238 -10.98 12.33 25.67
CA ARG A 238 -12.18 11.91 24.95
C ARG A 238 -11.93 10.61 24.19
N LEU A 239 -10.84 10.53 23.43
CA LEU A 239 -10.48 9.35 22.66
C LEU A 239 -10.28 8.14 23.57
N LEU A 240 -9.52 8.29 24.66
CA LEU A 240 -9.35 7.24 25.68
C LEU A 240 -10.66 6.80 26.32
N HIS A 241 -11.55 7.73 26.68
CA HIS A 241 -12.84 7.39 27.27
C HIS A 241 -13.75 6.63 26.29
N MET A 242 -13.82 7.06 25.02
CA MET A 242 -14.60 6.34 24.01
C MET A 242 -14.08 4.93 23.78
N TRP A 243 -12.75 4.75 23.70
CA TRP A 243 -12.16 3.41 23.58
C TRP A 243 -12.35 2.55 24.83
N ALA A 244 -12.26 3.13 26.03
CA ALA A 244 -12.45 2.41 27.29
C ALA A 244 -13.91 1.97 27.50
N THR A 245 -14.88 2.84 27.18
CA THR A 245 -16.31 2.54 27.27
C THR A 245 -16.73 1.54 26.20
N PHE A 246 -16.22 1.65 24.97
CA PHE A 246 -16.41 0.62 23.95
C PHE A 246 -15.87 -0.73 24.40
N ALA A 247 -14.66 -0.79 24.96
CA ALA A 247 -14.08 -2.04 25.44
C ALA A 247 -14.85 -2.67 26.62
N ARG A 248 -15.50 -1.84 27.45
CA ARG A 248 -16.25 -2.30 28.62
C ARG A 248 -17.69 -2.72 28.28
N ASP A 249 -18.38 -1.90 27.50
CA ASP A 249 -19.83 -1.95 27.33
C ASP A 249 -20.26 -2.17 25.86
N GLY A 250 -19.31 -2.26 24.93
CA GLY A 250 -19.57 -2.31 23.49
C GLY A 250 -20.04 -0.97 22.89
N LYS A 251 -20.14 0.10 23.70
CA LYS A 251 -20.72 1.40 23.30
C LYS A 251 -19.76 2.55 23.60
N PRO A 252 -19.24 3.26 22.58
CA PRO A 252 -18.33 4.38 22.78
C PRO A 252 -19.11 5.60 23.31
N SER A 253 -18.79 6.02 24.52
CA SER A 253 -19.44 7.14 25.21
C SER A 253 -18.43 7.98 26.00
N LEU A 254 -18.79 9.24 26.24
CA LEU A 254 -18.09 10.15 27.13
C LEU A 254 -18.77 10.31 28.49
N ALA A 255 -19.90 9.64 28.74
CA ALA A 255 -20.58 9.75 30.02
C ALA A 255 -19.69 9.20 31.18
N PRO A 256 -19.67 9.86 32.36
CA PRO A 256 -20.41 11.07 32.73
C PRO A 256 -19.65 12.39 32.45
N LEU A 257 -18.48 12.36 31.80
CA LEU A 257 -17.66 13.55 31.55
C LEU A 257 -18.37 14.56 30.64
N GLU A 258 -18.98 14.05 29.58
CA GLU A 258 -19.74 14.82 28.60
C GLU A 258 -20.95 14.01 28.15
N ASP A 259 -22.07 14.69 27.88
CA ASP A 259 -23.26 14.07 27.31
C ASP A 259 -23.04 13.82 25.81
N PHE A 260 -22.26 12.80 25.51
CA PHE A 260 -21.95 12.38 24.15
C PHE A 260 -21.84 10.86 24.06
N GLN A 261 -22.59 10.30 23.13
CA GLN A 261 -22.45 8.91 22.67
C GLN A 261 -22.22 8.92 21.17
N MET A 262 -21.29 8.08 20.73
CA MET A 262 -21.00 7.87 19.31
C MET A 262 -22.25 7.27 18.63
N PRO A 263 -22.69 7.82 17.49
CA PRO A 263 -23.83 7.27 16.77
C PRO A 263 -23.45 5.92 16.14
N GLU A 264 -24.43 5.02 16.06
CA GLU A 264 -24.26 3.76 15.35
C GLU A 264 -24.16 4.01 13.83
N PHE A 265 -23.18 3.38 13.20
CA PHE A 265 -23.03 3.32 11.77
C PHE A 265 -23.95 2.21 11.24
N THR A 266 -24.93 2.59 10.42
CA THR A 266 -25.85 1.64 9.77
C THR A 266 -25.89 1.87 8.27
N LYS A 267 -26.45 0.92 7.52
CA LYS A 267 -26.59 1.05 6.07
C LYS A 267 -27.50 2.22 5.68
N ASP A 268 -28.58 2.43 6.43
CA ASP A 268 -29.58 3.47 6.15
C ASP A 268 -29.17 4.85 6.69
N SER A 269 -28.33 4.87 7.72
CA SER A 269 -27.74 6.08 8.30
C SER A 269 -26.28 5.82 8.64
N PRO A 270 -25.36 5.94 7.67
CA PRO A 270 -23.92 5.72 7.85
C PRO A 270 -23.29 6.90 8.61
N ALA A 271 -23.66 7.02 9.89
CA ALA A 271 -23.23 8.07 10.78
C ALA A 271 -21.81 7.81 11.28
N TYR A 272 -21.09 8.90 11.54
CA TYR A 272 -19.75 8.82 12.13
C TYR A 272 -19.51 9.98 13.08
N THR A 273 -18.52 9.81 13.97
CA THR A 273 -18.03 10.91 14.81
C THR A 273 -16.76 11.51 14.24
N GLN A 274 -16.78 12.80 13.89
CA GLN A 274 -15.58 13.55 13.56
C GLN A 274 -14.99 14.16 14.83
N MET A 275 -13.69 13.95 15.04
CA MET A 275 -12.94 14.48 16.18
C MET A 275 -11.99 15.56 15.67
N THR A 276 -12.34 16.84 15.82
CA THR A 276 -11.64 17.94 15.15
C THR A 276 -11.19 19.04 16.13
N LEU A 277 -10.43 20.01 15.61
CA LEU A 277 -10.04 21.23 16.32
C LEU A 277 -10.74 22.45 15.70
N GLU A 278 -11.55 23.15 16.49
CA GLU A 278 -12.23 24.37 16.06
C GLU A 278 -11.99 25.49 17.04
N HIS A 279 -11.52 26.63 16.55
CA HIS A 279 -11.28 27.82 17.37
C HIS A 279 -10.44 27.51 18.63
N GLY A 280 -9.42 26.64 18.49
CA GLY A 280 -8.55 26.22 19.59
C GLY A 280 -9.19 25.26 20.60
N ARG A 281 -10.35 24.68 20.29
CA ARG A 281 -11.05 23.70 21.15
C ARG A 281 -11.18 22.36 20.44
N SER A 282 -10.98 21.28 21.18
CA SER A 282 -11.38 19.95 20.73
C SER A 282 -12.91 19.94 20.58
N VAL A 283 -13.42 19.46 19.44
CA VAL A 283 -14.85 19.37 19.13
C VAL A 283 -15.16 17.98 18.58
N LEU A 284 -16.32 17.44 18.97
CA LEU A 284 -16.90 16.23 18.41
C LEU A 284 -18.11 16.61 17.56
N ARG A 285 -18.11 16.23 16.29
CA ARG A 285 -19.25 16.41 15.39
C ARG A 285 -19.83 15.05 15.00
N ARG A 286 -21.15 15.02 14.81
CA ARG A 286 -21.81 13.90 14.15
C ARG A 286 -21.85 14.21 12.65
N GLY A 287 -21.19 13.39 11.86
CA GLY A 287 -21.25 13.42 10.42
C GLY A 287 -22.15 12.31 9.87
N GLN A 288 -22.49 12.43 8.59
CA GLN A 288 -23.20 11.42 7.83
C GLN A 288 -22.45 11.13 6.54
N ALA A 289 -22.50 9.88 6.08
CA ALA A 289 -21.98 9.44 4.79
C ALA A 289 -20.52 9.86 4.55
N PHE A 290 -19.62 9.34 5.39
CA PHE A 290 -18.18 9.62 5.33
C PHE A 290 -17.62 9.43 3.91
N LYS A 291 -17.12 10.51 3.30
CA LYS A 291 -16.56 10.53 1.93
C LYS A 291 -17.39 9.74 0.92
N ALA A 292 -18.72 9.84 0.98
CA ALA A 292 -19.68 8.96 0.29
C ALA A 292 -19.30 8.60 -1.16
N ASN A 293 -19.06 9.61 -2.01
CA ASN A 293 -18.72 9.39 -3.41
C ASN A 293 -17.42 8.60 -3.61
N LYS A 294 -16.40 8.86 -2.77
CA LYS A 294 -15.10 8.19 -2.82
C LYS A 294 -15.20 6.76 -2.29
N MET A 295 -15.96 6.54 -1.22
CA MET A 295 -16.20 5.19 -0.70
C MET A 295 -16.98 4.35 -1.71
N GLU A 296 -18.00 4.92 -2.34
CA GLU A 296 -18.75 4.27 -3.43
C GLU A 296 -17.86 3.95 -4.63
N PHE A 297 -17.01 4.90 -5.03
CA PHE A 297 -16.06 4.71 -6.11
C PHE A 297 -15.12 3.52 -5.86
N TRP A 298 -14.46 3.48 -4.70
CA TRP A 298 -13.47 2.43 -4.40
C TRP A 298 -14.10 1.09 -4.05
N ASN A 299 -15.19 1.07 -3.27
CA ASN A 299 -15.75 -0.18 -2.74
C ASN A 299 -16.76 -0.84 -3.68
N HIS A 300 -17.34 -0.11 -4.63
CA HIS A 300 -18.34 -0.66 -5.55
C HIS A 300 -17.95 -0.47 -7.02
N LYS A 301 -17.66 0.76 -7.46
CA LYS A 301 -17.44 1.06 -8.89
C LYS A 301 -16.14 0.45 -9.44
N VAL A 302 -15.01 0.60 -8.75
CA VAL A 302 -13.72 0.05 -9.19
C VAL A 302 -13.78 -1.49 -9.30
N PRO A 303 -14.27 -2.25 -8.30
CA PRO A 303 -14.45 -3.70 -8.43
C PRO A 303 -15.36 -4.12 -9.60
N GLN A 304 -16.47 -3.39 -9.84
CA GLN A 304 -17.37 -3.68 -10.95
C GLN A 304 -16.68 -3.50 -12.31
N LEU A 305 -15.96 -2.39 -12.50
CA LEU A 305 -15.21 -2.11 -13.73
C LEU A 305 -14.15 -3.19 -13.99
N TYR A 306 -13.46 -3.64 -12.95
CA TYR A 306 -12.50 -4.74 -13.07
C TYR A 306 -13.15 -6.03 -13.55
N LEU A 307 -14.29 -6.41 -12.95
CA LEU A 307 -15.04 -7.61 -13.34
C LEU A 307 -15.60 -7.53 -14.76
N GLU A 308 -16.09 -6.36 -15.17
CA GLU A 308 -16.58 -6.12 -16.54
C GLU A 308 -15.48 -6.30 -17.57
N GLN A 309 -14.30 -5.72 -17.33
CA GLN A 309 -13.16 -5.88 -18.22
C GLN A 309 -12.70 -7.34 -18.31
N LEU A 310 -12.57 -8.03 -17.17
CA LEU A 310 -12.22 -9.46 -17.16
C LEU A 310 -13.21 -10.31 -17.96
N ARG A 311 -14.51 -10.02 -17.86
CA ARG A 311 -15.53 -10.71 -18.67
C ARG A 311 -15.32 -10.48 -20.17
N GLN A 312 -15.03 -9.25 -20.58
CA GLN A 312 -14.76 -8.93 -21.98
C GLN A 312 -13.52 -9.66 -22.50
N GLU A 313 -12.43 -9.66 -21.73
CA GLU A 313 -11.19 -10.38 -22.09
C GLU A 313 -11.44 -11.89 -22.22
N LEU A 314 -12.18 -12.51 -21.30
CA LEU A 314 -12.55 -13.92 -21.38
C LEU A 314 -13.44 -14.23 -22.60
N HIS A 315 -14.40 -13.37 -22.92
CA HIS A 315 -15.23 -13.51 -24.11
C HIS A 315 -14.39 -13.46 -25.40
N LEU A 316 -13.42 -12.55 -25.48
CA LEU A 316 -12.52 -12.45 -26.64
C LEU A 316 -11.66 -13.72 -26.81
N LEU A 317 -11.18 -14.30 -25.70
CA LEU A 317 -10.42 -15.56 -25.71
C LEU A 317 -11.29 -16.74 -26.17
N ASP A 318 -12.54 -16.83 -25.71
CA ASP A 318 -13.48 -17.87 -26.13
C ASP A 318 -13.79 -17.76 -27.63
N VAL A 319 -14.04 -16.56 -28.15
CA VAL A 319 -14.28 -16.32 -29.58
C VAL A 319 -13.06 -16.68 -30.44
N GLN A 320 -11.84 -16.31 -30.01
CA GLN A 320 -10.61 -16.69 -30.70
C GLN A 320 -10.38 -18.21 -30.69
N SER A 321 -10.72 -18.90 -29.59
CA SER A 321 -10.59 -20.35 -29.50
C SER A 321 -11.58 -21.13 -30.39
N ARG A 322 -12.74 -20.52 -30.72
CA ARG A 322 -13.78 -21.12 -31.58
C ARG A 322 -13.54 -20.92 -33.07
N HIS A 323 -12.57 -20.09 -33.45
CA HIS A 323 -12.09 -19.99 -34.82
C HIS A 323 -10.72 -20.67 -34.95
N PRO A 324 -10.66 -21.98 -35.26
CA PRO A 324 -9.40 -22.56 -35.71
C PRO A 324 -8.99 -21.84 -36.98
N SER A 325 -7.73 -21.44 -37.07
CA SER A 325 -7.11 -20.88 -38.27
C SER A 325 -7.52 -21.69 -39.48
N VAL A 326 -8.39 -21.12 -40.33
CA VAL A 326 -8.81 -21.76 -41.57
C VAL A 326 -7.61 -21.66 -42.51
N CYS A 327 -6.80 -22.72 -42.54
CA CYS A 327 -5.99 -23.03 -43.71
C CYS A 327 -6.97 -23.40 -44.83
N SER A 328 -7.38 -22.42 -45.63
CA SER A 328 -8.19 -22.64 -46.82
C SER A 328 -7.31 -23.22 -47.93
N GLY A 329 -7.34 -24.54 -48.05
CA GLY A 329 -6.97 -25.25 -49.27
C GLY A 329 -8.20 -25.51 -50.14
N ASP A 330 -8.03 -25.24 -51.45
CA ASP A 330 -8.75 -25.80 -52.62
C ASP A 330 -10.22 -25.41 -52.86
N SER A 331 -10.73 -25.15 -54.07
CA SER A 331 -10.26 -25.31 -55.47
C SER A 331 -11.20 -24.53 -56.41
N SER A 332 -10.70 -23.97 -57.52
CA SER A 332 -11.37 -24.02 -58.84
C SER A 332 -10.54 -23.46 -60.00
N GLY A 333 -10.14 -24.35 -60.91
CA GLY A 333 -10.25 -24.17 -62.37
C GLY A 333 -9.18 -23.39 -63.13
N GLY A 334 -8.30 -24.11 -63.85
CA GLY A 334 -7.64 -23.60 -65.05
C GLY A 334 -6.25 -24.18 -65.34
N LEU A 335 -6.18 -25.22 -66.18
CA LEU A 335 -4.93 -25.64 -66.86
C LEU A 335 -4.45 -24.53 -67.82
N PRO A 336 -3.13 -24.35 -68.02
CA PRO A 336 -2.52 -25.09 -69.12
C PRO A 336 -1.14 -25.73 -68.81
N ARG A 337 -1.00 -26.92 -69.40
CA ARG A 337 0.19 -27.57 -69.97
C ARG A 337 1.52 -26.79 -69.89
N GLY A 338 2.54 -27.44 -69.32
CA GLY A 338 3.94 -27.18 -69.70
C GLY A 338 4.98 -27.63 -68.67
N SER A 339 5.60 -28.79 -68.93
CA SER A 339 6.99 -29.17 -68.56
C SER A 339 7.43 -29.20 -67.08
N SER A 340 7.73 -30.40 -66.57
CA SER A 340 8.74 -30.60 -65.52
C SER A 340 10.13 -30.14 -66.03
N PRO A 341 11.03 -29.66 -65.15
CA PRO A 341 11.92 -30.62 -64.49
C PRO A 341 12.30 -30.28 -63.03
N ALA A 342 12.78 -31.34 -62.37
CA ALA A 342 13.84 -31.41 -61.36
C ALA A 342 13.57 -30.95 -59.91
N MET A 343 13.85 -31.90 -59.01
CA MET A 343 14.24 -31.70 -57.63
C MET A 343 15.39 -30.69 -57.52
N ASP A 344 15.31 -29.81 -56.53
CA ASP A 344 16.53 -29.40 -55.83
C ASP A 344 16.26 -29.37 -54.32
N GLU A 345 17.21 -29.94 -53.62
CA GLU A 345 17.22 -30.27 -52.22
C GLU A 345 17.86 -29.10 -51.44
N THR A 346 17.54 -29.00 -50.15
CA THR A 346 18.27 -28.22 -49.12
C THR A 346 18.02 -26.71 -49.00
N SER A 347 17.25 -26.34 -47.97
CA SER A 347 17.63 -25.22 -47.10
C SER A 347 17.19 -25.51 -45.65
N HIS A 348 18.18 -25.89 -44.83
CA HIS A 348 18.03 -26.02 -43.39
C HIS A 348 17.86 -24.64 -42.74
N HIS A 349 16.69 -24.38 -42.16
CA HIS A 349 16.53 -23.33 -41.14
C HIS A 349 16.87 -23.92 -39.75
N PRO A 350 17.86 -23.38 -39.00
CA PRO A 350 18.14 -23.87 -37.66
C PRO A 350 17.09 -23.35 -36.67
N SER A 351 16.52 -24.28 -35.91
CA SER A 351 15.56 -24.02 -34.85
C SER A 351 16.18 -23.13 -33.76
N GLY A 352 15.48 -22.06 -33.36
CA GLY A 352 15.93 -21.05 -32.39
C GLY A 352 16.28 -21.57 -30.98
N HIS A 353 16.08 -22.87 -30.74
CA HIS A 353 16.44 -23.55 -29.51
C HIS A 353 17.97 -23.62 -29.31
N TRP A 354 18.75 -23.76 -30.40
CA TRP A 354 20.22 -23.83 -30.30
C TRP A 354 20.84 -22.47 -29.92
N ALA A 355 20.24 -21.36 -30.34
CA ALA A 355 20.68 -20.02 -29.97
C ALA A 355 20.48 -19.74 -28.46
N LEU A 356 19.40 -20.28 -27.89
CA LEU A 356 19.12 -20.14 -26.46
C LEU A 356 20.08 -20.98 -25.62
N VAL A 357 20.38 -22.21 -26.07
CA VAL A 357 21.34 -23.10 -25.39
C VAL A 357 22.75 -22.51 -25.43
N THR A 358 23.21 -21.97 -26.56
CA THR A 358 24.54 -21.34 -26.65
C THR A 358 24.64 -20.10 -25.77
N ALA A 359 23.59 -19.28 -25.68
CA ALA A 359 23.54 -18.14 -24.78
C ALA A 359 23.64 -18.58 -23.30
N CYS A 360 22.91 -19.62 -22.89
CA CYS A 360 22.97 -20.14 -21.51
C CYS A 360 24.35 -20.70 -21.14
N VAL A 361 25.00 -21.41 -22.06
CA VAL A 361 26.35 -21.94 -21.85
C VAL A 361 27.39 -20.80 -21.76
N ALA A 362 27.27 -19.79 -22.63
CA ALA A 362 28.15 -18.62 -22.60
C ALA A 362 28.01 -17.82 -21.28
N LEU A 363 26.78 -17.60 -20.82
CA LEU A 363 26.52 -16.92 -19.55
C LEU A 363 27.06 -17.72 -18.36
N SER A 364 26.89 -19.04 -18.36
CA SER A 364 27.43 -19.92 -17.32
C SER A 364 28.96 -19.89 -17.28
N GLY A 365 29.61 -19.87 -18.46
CA GLY A 365 31.05 -19.69 -18.60
C GLY A 365 31.53 -18.34 -18.06
N LEU A 366 30.82 -17.25 -18.38
CA LEU A 366 31.15 -15.91 -17.90
C LEU A 366 31.06 -15.81 -16.37
N VAL A 367 30.03 -16.39 -15.76
CA VAL A 367 29.88 -16.41 -14.29
C VAL A 367 31.03 -17.16 -13.62
N LEU A 368 31.45 -18.30 -14.16
CA LEU A 368 32.61 -19.03 -13.66
C LEU A 368 33.89 -18.21 -13.77
N LEU A 369 34.11 -17.55 -14.91
CA LEU A 369 35.29 -16.71 -15.15
C LEU A 369 35.35 -15.53 -14.17
N LEU A 370 34.23 -14.83 -13.97
CA LEU A 370 34.11 -13.75 -13.00
C LEU A 370 34.33 -14.23 -11.57
N THR A 371 33.84 -15.43 -11.22
CA THR A 371 34.05 -16.03 -9.89
C THR A 371 35.53 -16.34 -9.66
N VAL A 372 36.21 -16.90 -10.66
CA VAL A 372 37.66 -17.17 -10.59
C VAL A 372 38.45 -15.86 -10.46
N CYS A 373 38.15 -14.84 -11.27
CA CYS A 373 38.77 -13.52 -11.18
C CYS A 373 38.56 -12.89 -9.80
N TYR A 374 37.33 -12.93 -9.28
CA TYR A 374 37.02 -12.45 -7.93
C TYR A 374 37.84 -13.17 -6.86
N CYS A 375 37.93 -14.50 -6.93
CA CYS A 375 38.74 -15.29 -6.00
C CYS A 375 40.23 -14.96 -6.10
N GLN A 376 40.76 -14.72 -7.30
CA GLN A 376 42.16 -14.33 -7.50
C GLN A 376 42.46 -12.95 -6.93
N VAL A 377 41.62 -11.96 -7.22
CA VAL A 377 41.75 -10.60 -6.68
C VAL A 377 41.65 -10.61 -5.16
N ARG A 378 40.68 -11.35 -4.59
CA ARG A 378 40.55 -11.49 -3.14
C ARG A 378 41.78 -12.14 -2.50
N ARG A 379 42.40 -13.13 -3.15
CA ARG A 379 43.66 -13.73 -2.69
C ARG A 379 44.82 -12.74 -2.75
N GLN A 380 44.92 -11.92 -3.81
CA GLN A 380 45.95 -10.88 -3.92
C GLN A 380 45.78 -9.81 -2.85
N VAL A 381 44.56 -9.31 -2.63
CA VAL A 381 44.26 -8.33 -1.57
C VAL A 381 44.62 -8.88 -0.19
N ASN A 382 44.25 -10.13 0.11
CA ASN A 382 44.63 -10.76 1.38
C ASN A 382 46.16 -10.94 1.55
N ARG A 383 46.91 -11.15 0.46
CA ARG A 383 48.38 -11.19 0.51
C ARG A 383 48.96 -9.80 0.79
N MET A 384 48.44 -8.76 0.15
CA MET A 384 48.88 -7.38 0.41
C MET A 384 48.60 -6.95 1.85
N ILE A 385 47.43 -7.29 2.41
CA ILE A 385 47.08 -7.01 3.81
C ILE A 385 48.04 -7.74 4.78
N ARG A 386 48.45 -8.98 4.47
CA ARG A 386 49.43 -9.70 5.30
C ARG A 386 50.84 -9.10 5.21
N GLN A 387 51.24 -8.60 4.04
CA GLN A 387 52.54 -7.95 3.85
C GLN A 387 52.61 -6.58 4.52
N SER A 388 51.53 -5.79 4.49
CA SER A 388 51.47 -4.52 5.22
C SER A 388 51.43 -4.70 6.75
N GLY A 389 50.88 -5.83 7.23
CA GLY A 389 50.89 -6.19 8.66
C GLY A 389 52.25 -6.65 9.21
N LEU A 390 53.16 -7.13 8.35
CA LEU A 390 54.51 -7.57 8.74
C LEU A 390 55.57 -6.45 8.65
N SER A 391 55.23 -5.28 8.10
CA SER A 391 56.12 -4.11 7.97
C SER A 391 56.06 -3.15 9.16
N ASN A 392 55.17 -3.37 10.14
CA ASN A 392 54.98 -2.53 11.32
C ASN A 392 55.31 -3.27 12.64
N GLY A 393 56.19 -4.27 12.58
CA GLY A 393 56.69 -5.02 13.74
C GLY A 393 58.15 -4.70 14.03
#